data_AF-A0A8J6KEB6-F1
#
_entry.id   AF-A0A8J6KEB6-F1
#
_cell.length_a   1.000
_cell.length_b   1.000
_cell.length_c   1.000
_cell.angle_alpha   90.00
_cell.angle_beta   90.00
_cell.angle_gamma   90.00
#
_symmetry.space_group_name_H-M   'P 1'
#
loop_
_entity.id
_entity.type
_entity.pdbx_description
1 polymer ?
#
loop_
_entity_poly.entity_id
_entity_poly.type
_entity_poly.pdbx_seq_one_letter_code
_entity_poly.pdbx_strand_id
1 'polypeptide(L)'
;MYACKKLEKKRIKKRKGESMALNEKQILERVNSRFVVSLAYAYETKDALCLVLTLMNGGDLKFHIYHMGEAGFDLERAVFYAAEICCGLQDLHEERIVYRDLKPENILLDDHGHIRISDLGLAVHIPEGQTIKGRVGTVGYMAPEVVRNERYTFSPDWWALGCLLYEMIEGQSPFQQRKRKIKREEVERLVKEGQEEYSTKFSPEARSLCAMLLCKDPEQRLGCRGGSAHEVKEHELFKHINFKRLEAGILEPPFKPDPQAIYCKDVLDIEQFSTVKGVELEQMDSDFYLKIATGCVPIPWQNEMIETDCFKELSNIPLDGSVPPDLDWRGLPSPQPKKGLLQRFFSRRDCCGNCSDSDDEPTRL
;
A
#
# COMPACT_ATOMS: atom_id res chain seq x y z
N MET A 1 10.11 -11.41 3.60
CA MET A 1 9.02 -12.02 2.80
C MET A 1 8.32 -10.90 2.04
N TYR A 2 7.67 -11.19 0.90
CA TYR A 2 7.04 -10.18 0.04
C TYR A 2 5.68 -10.62 -0.51
N ALA A 3 4.86 -9.65 -0.93
CA ALA A 3 3.68 -9.86 -1.75
C ALA A 3 4.04 -9.71 -3.24
N CYS A 4 3.46 -10.53 -4.12
CA CYS A 4 3.68 -10.45 -5.56
C CYS A 4 2.38 -10.05 -6.28
N LYS A 5 2.24 -8.76 -6.62
CA LYS A 5 1.11 -8.26 -7.44
C LYS A 5 1.36 -8.64 -8.90
N LYS A 6 0.56 -9.57 -9.41
CA LYS A 6 0.63 -10.04 -10.81
C LYS A 6 -0.38 -9.31 -11.68
N LEU A 7 0.10 -8.63 -12.71
CA LEU A 7 -0.71 -7.93 -13.71
C LEU A 7 -0.66 -8.71 -15.03
N GLU A 8 -1.75 -9.42 -15.37
CA GLU A 8 -1.82 -10.21 -16.61
C GLU A 8 -1.67 -9.33 -17.86
N LYS A 9 -0.68 -9.63 -18.71
CA LYS A 9 -0.35 -8.86 -19.92
C LYS A 9 -1.54 -8.70 -20.87
N LYS A 10 -2.27 -9.78 -21.12
CA LYS A 10 -3.47 -9.76 -21.97
C LYS A 10 -4.60 -8.91 -21.39
N ARG A 11 -4.73 -8.83 -20.06
CA ARG A 11 -5.74 -7.99 -19.40
C ARG A 11 -5.36 -6.52 -19.46
N ILE A 12 -4.09 -6.20 -19.26
CA ILE A 12 -3.56 -4.84 -19.44
C ILE A 12 -3.90 -4.34 -20.85
N LYS A 13 -3.52 -5.10 -21.89
CA LYS A 13 -3.78 -4.74 -23.29
C LYS A 13 -5.28 -4.60 -23.59
N LYS A 14 -6.10 -5.55 -23.13
CA LYS A 14 -7.56 -5.49 -23.33
C LYS A 14 -8.19 -4.23 -22.70
N ARG A 15 -7.68 -3.79 -21.55
CA ARG A 15 -8.21 -2.63 -20.82
C ARG A 15 -7.49 -1.31 -21.15
N LYS A 16 -6.47 -1.35 -22.00
CA LYS A 16 -5.57 -0.20 -22.26
C LYS A 16 -4.98 0.36 -20.94
N GLY A 17 -4.54 -0.54 -20.07
CA GLY A 17 -4.08 -0.24 -18.71
C GLY A 17 -2.57 0.02 -18.59
N GLU A 18 -1.86 0.19 -19.71
CA GLU A 18 -0.40 0.30 -19.76
C GLU A 18 0.10 1.51 -18.96
N SER A 19 -0.52 2.67 -19.19
CA SER A 19 -0.17 3.92 -18.50
C SER A 19 -0.39 3.83 -16.99
N MET A 20 -1.48 3.19 -16.57
CA MET A 20 -1.82 3.00 -15.16
C MET A 20 -0.79 2.09 -14.46
N ALA A 21 -0.43 0.96 -15.08
CA ALA A 21 0.55 0.03 -14.53
C ALA A 21 1.95 0.66 -14.44
N LEU A 22 2.37 1.40 -15.47
CA LEU A 22 3.66 2.09 -15.45
C LEU A 22 3.69 3.21 -14.41
N ASN A 23 2.61 3.98 -14.31
CA ASN A 23 2.47 5.04 -13.33
C ASN A 23 2.52 4.51 -11.89
N GLU A 24 1.79 3.43 -11.58
CA GLU A 24 1.85 2.77 -10.27
C GLU A 24 3.29 2.40 -9.91
N LYS A 25 3.97 1.70 -10.84
CA LYS A 25 5.36 1.27 -10.65
C LYS A 25 6.30 2.45 -10.42
N GLN A 26 6.20 3.51 -11.23
CA GLN A 26 7.08 4.68 -11.13
C GLN A 26 6.88 5.47 -9.84
N ILE A 27 5.65 5.56 -9.36
CA ILE A 27 5.36 6.21 -8.08
C ILE A 27 5.93 5.37 -6.93
N LEU A 28 5.69 4.06 -6.94
CA LEU A 28 6.21 3.15 -5.92
C LEU A 28 7.75 3.10 -5.87
N GLU A 29 8.45 3.32 -6.98
CA GLU A 29 9.92 3.43 -7.00
C GLU A 29 10.45 4.71 -6.34
N ARG A 30 9.65 5.78 -6.32
CA ARG A 30 10.06 7.09 -5.78
C ARG A 30 9.71 7.24 -4.32
N VAL A 31 8.57 6.69 -3.89
CA VAL A 31 8.07 6.86 -2.53
C VAL A 31 8.81 5.94 -1.58
N ASN A 32 9.44 6.54 -0.56
CA ASN A 32 10.06 5.81 0.55
C ASN A 32 9.42 6.24 1.87
N SER A 33 8.27 5.63 2.19
CA SER A 33 7.48 5.92 3.38
C SER A 33 7.24 4.65 4.20
N ARG A 34 7.19 4.79 5.53
CA ARG A 34 6.73 3.72 6.43
C ARG A 34 5.25 3.43 6.25
N PHE A 35 4.47 4.40 5.81
CA PHE A 35 3.01 4.34 5.73
C PHE A 35 2.50 4.06 4.31
N VAL A 36 3.40 3.76 3.37
CA VAL A 36 3.07 3.32 2.01
C VAL A 36 3.81 2.01 1.74
N VAL A 37 3.18 1.08 1.01
CA VAL A 37 3.86 -0.16 0.60
C VAL A 37 5.06 0.16 -0.29
N SER A 38 6.19 -0.51 -0.06
CA SER A 38 7.42 -0.32 -0.83
C SER A 38 7.50 -1.35 -1.95
N LEU A 39 8.01 -0.94 -3.11
CA LEU A 39 8.33 -1.83 -4.23
C LEU A 39 9.80 -2.27 -4.13
N ALA A 40 10.05 -3.56 -3.97
CA ALA A 40 11.40 -4.11 -3.93
C ALA A 40 11.89 -4.58 -5.30
N TYR A 41 11.00 -5.14 -6.12
CA TYR A 41 11.36 -5.62 -7.46
C TYR A 41 10.22 -5.42 -8.46
N ALA A 42 10.59 -5.12 -9.71
CA ALA A 42 9.68 -5.13 -10.84
C ALA A 42 10.27 -6.00 -11.96
N TYR A 43 9.54 -7.04 -12.37
CA TYR A 43 10.00 -7.98 -13.42
C TYR A 43 8.84 -8.46 -14.27
N GLU A 44 9.15 -9.15 -15.37
CA GLU A 44 8.15 -9.77 -16.22
C GLU A 44 8.28 -11.29 -16.27
N THR A 45 7.17 -11.93 -16.60
CA THR A 45 7.08 -13.35 -16.94
C THR A 45 6.47 -13.48 -18.34
N LYS A 46 6.30 -14.71 -18.82
CA LYS A 46 5.61 -14.96 -20.10
C LYS A 46 4.22 -14.30 -20.16
N ASP A 47 3.46 -14.36 -19.07
CA ASP A 47 2.03 -14.00 -19.07
C ASP A 47 1.68 -12.77 -18.22
N ALA A 48 2.58 -12.30 -17.36
CA ALA A 48 2.31 -11.21 -16.41
C ALA A 48 3.51 -10.28 -16.18
N LEU A 49 3.21 -9.04 -15.79
CA LEU A 49 4.13 -8.14 -15.10
C LEU A 49 3.98 -8.34 -13.59
N CYS A 50 5.09 -8.32 -12.86
CA CYS A 50 5.13 -8.62 -11.44
C CYS A 50 5.75 -7.45 -10.66
N LEU A 51 5.00 -6.96 -9.67
CA LEU A 51 5.48 -5.99 -8.68
C LEU A 51 5.63 -6.72 -7.35
N VAL A 52 6.84 -6.75 -6.82
CA VAL A 52 7.17 -7.36 -5.52
C VAL A 52 7.12 -6.27 -4.46
N LEU A 53 6.11 -6.33 -3.62
CA LEU A 53 5.72 -5.29 -2.67
C LEU A 53 5.92 -5.77 -1.23
N THR A 54 6.01 -4.83 -0.29
CA THR A 54 5.90 -5.10 1.16
C THR A 54 4.71 -6.03 1.42
N LEU A 55 4.96 -7.12 2.14
CA LEU A 55 3.91 -8.07 2.54
C LEU A 55 3.14 -7.51 3.74
N MET A 56 1.82 -7.47 3.63
CA MET A 56 0.91 -6.97 4.66
C MET A 56 -0.07 -8.10 5.04
N ASN A 57 0.31 -8.98 5.97
CA ASN A 57 -0.49 -10.19 6.27
C ASN A 57 -1.73 -9.92 7.13
N GLY A 58 -1.80 -8.75 7.76
CA GLY A 58 -2.93 -8.36 8.59
C GLY A 58 -4.21 -8.12 7.80
N GLY A 59 -4.20 -8.20 6.47
CA GLY A 59 -5.38 -7.97 5.63
C GLY A 59 -5.73 -6.50 5.45
N ASP A 60 -6.84 -6.23 4.76
CA ASP A 60 -7.30 -4.87 4.45
C ASP A 60 -8.30 -4.33 5.48
N LEU A 61 -8.38 -3.00 5.64
CA LEU A 61 -9.31 -2.38 6.59
C LEU A 61 -10.77 -2.71 6.29
N LYS A 62 -11.16 -2.99 5.04
CA LYS A 62 -12.53 -3.40 4.74
C LYS A 62 -12.86 -4.71 5.45
N PHE A 63 -11.96 -5.69 5.41
CA PHE A 63 -12.14 -6.94 6.14
C PHE A 63 -12.32 -6.68 7.64
N HIS A 64 -11.43 -5.87 8.22
CA HIS A 64 -11.49 -5.54 9.65
C HIS A 64 -12.77 -4.80 10.04
N ILE A 65 -13.21 -3.79 9.29
CA ILE A 65 -14.41 -3.01 9.60
C ILE A 65 -15.66 -3.88 9.53
N TYR A 66 -15.71 -4.83 8.59
CA TYR A 66 -16.97 -5.43 8.17
C TYR A 66 -17.15 -6.91 8.48
N HIS A 67 -16.07 -7.61 8.83
CA HIS A 67 -16.05 -9.05 9.04
C HIS A 67 -15.46 -9.46 10.41
N MET A 68 -14.92 -8.52 11.20
CA MET A 68 -14.41 -8.80 12.55
C MET A 68 -15.38 -8.40 13.66
N GLY A 69 -16.51 -9.10 13.73
CA GLY A 69 -17.51 -8.90 14.78
C GLY A 69 -18.56 -7.84 14.44
N GLU A 70 -18.83 -6.92 15.38
CA GLU A 70 -19.69 -5.76 15.11
C GLU A 70 -19.00 -4.83 14.11
N ALA A 71 -19.76 -4.21 13.21
CA ALA A 71 -19.19 -3.32 12.21
C ALA A 71 -18.59 -2.05 12.84
N GLY A 72 -17.42 -1.67 12.36
CA GLY A 72 -16.63 -0.54 12.85
C GLY A 72 -15.60 -0.94 13.91
N PHE A 73 -14.89 0.06 14.43
CA PHE A 73 -13.86 -0.05 15.44
C PHE A 73 -14.23 0.74 16.68
N ASP A 74 -13.55 0.45 17.79
CA ASP A 74 -13.46 1.43 18.88
C ASP A 74 -12.73 2.70 18.41
N LEU A 75 -12.93 3.79 19.17
CA LEU A 75 -12.42 5.09 18.80
C LEU A 75 -10.88 5.14 18.84
N GLU A 76 -10.25 4.44 19.78
CA GLU A 76 -8.79 4.41 19.93
C GLU A 76 -8.12 3.83 18.67
N ARG A 77 -8.64 2.70 18.18
CA ARG A 77 -8.17 2.05 16.96
C ARG A 77 -8.42 2.90 15.71
N ALA A 78 -9.61 3.49 15.58
CA ALA A 78 -9.92 4.36 14.44
C ALA A 78 -9.01 5.61 14.40
N VAL A 79 -8.75 6.23 15.57
CA VAL A 79 -7.86 7.39 15.69
C VAL A 79 -6.42 7.03 15.37
N PHE A 80 -5.92 5.89 15.87
CA PHE A 80 -4.56 5.42 15.58
C PHE A 80 -4.34 5.24 14.08
N TYR A 81 -5.24 4.52 13.40
CA TYR A 81 -5.12 4.31 11.95
C TYR A 81 -5.29 5.61 11.16
N ALA A 82 -6.20 6.50 11.56
CA ALA A 82 -6.34 7.81 10.91
C ALA A 82 -5.06 8.66 11.04
N ALA A 83 -4.34 8.57 12.16
CA ALA A 83 -3.07 9.25 12.36
C ALA A 83 -1.96 8.69 11.46
N GLU A 84 -1.87 7.35 11.31
CA GLU A 84 -0.91 6.72 10.38
C GLU A 84 -1.23 7.05 8.92
N ILE A 85 -2.51 7.02 8.53
CA ILE A 85 -2.95 7.39 7.18
C ILE A 85 -2.65 8.86 6.91
N CYS A 86 -2.84 9.74 7.89
CA CYS A 86 -2.48 11.16 7.78
C CYS A 86 -0.98 11.32 7.49
N CYS A 87 -0.11 10.53 8.12
CA CYS A 87 1.34 10.54 7.82
C CYS A 87 1.63 10.00 6.42
N GLY A 88 1.00 8.91 6.00
CA GLY A 88 1.17 8.40 4.63
C GLY A 88 0.69 9.37 3.55
N LEU A 89 -0.40 10.10 3.79
CA LEU A 89 -0.84 11.17 2.89
C LEU A 89 0.15 12.33 2.88
N GLN A 90 0.70 12.73 4.04
CA GLN A 90 1.74 13.74 4.12
C GLN A 90 2.95 13.35 3.26
N ASP A 91 3.49 12.15 3.43
CA ASP A 91 4.66 11.67 2.70
C ASP A 91 4.43 11.69 1.18
N LEU A 92 3.22 11.30 0.73
CA LEU A 92 2.85 11.39 -0.69
C LEU A 92 2.76 12.84 -1.17
N HIS A 93 2.14 13.73 -0.38
CA HIS A 93 1.94 15.13 -0.75
C HIS A 93 3.25 15.92 -0.78
N GLU A 94 4.20 15.59 0.08
CA GLU A 94 5.57 16.14 0.09
C GLU A 94 6.34 15.77 -1.19
N GLU A 95 6.15 14.54 -1.68
CA GLU A 95 6.61 14.10 -3.01
C GLU A 95 5.70 14.59 -4.16
N ARG A 96 4.80 15.53 -3.88
CA ARG A 96 3.88 16.15 -4.83
C ARG A 96 2.94 15.15 -5.51
N ILE A 97 2.64 14.04 -4.88
CA ILE A 97 1.75 12.99 -5.39
C ILE A 97 0.38 13.10 -4.69
N VAL A 98 -0.70 13.18 -5.47
CA VAL A 98 -2.07 12.99 -4.96
C VAL A 98 -2.47 11.52 -5.14
N TYR A 99 -3.07 10.91 -4.12
CA TYR A 99 -3.35 9.47 -4.10
C TYR A 99 -4.66 9.09 -4.81
N ARG A 100 -5.75 9.81 -4.55
CA ARG A 100 -7.06 9.75 -5.23
C ARG A 100 -7.88 8.46 -5.10
N ASP A 101 -7.44 7.46 -4.35
CA ASP A 101 -8.21 6.22 -4.13
C ASP A 101 -8.10 5.71 -2.68
N LEU A 102 -8.11 6.61 -1.71
CA LEU A 102 -8.18 6.23 -0.29
C LEU A 102 -9.56 5.68 0.06
N LYS A 103 -9.57 4.43 0.50
CA LYS A 103 -10.74 3.62 0.91
C LYS A 103 -10.28 2.42 1.73
N PRO A 104 -11.18 1.74 2.47
CA PRO A 104 -10.79 0.63 3.35
C PRO A 104 -10.06 -0.52 2.65
N GLU A 105 -10.39 -0.83 1.39
CA GLU A 105 -9.74 -1.89 0.61
C GLU A 105 -8.24 -1.66 0.38
N ASN A 106 -7.82 -0.39 0.36
CA ASN A 106 -6.47 -0.01 -0.04
C ASN A 106 -5.56 0.29 1.17
N ILE A 107 -6.06 0.11 2.39
CA ILE A 107 -5.26 0.24 3.61
C ILE A 107 -5.04 -1.15 4.20
N LEU A 108 -3.79 -1.57 4.26
CA LEU A 108 -3.41 -2.92 4.65
C LEU A 108 -2.66 -2.91 5.99
N LEU A 109 -2.82 -3.97 6.79
CA LEU A 109 -2.14 -4.13 8.08
C LEU A 109 -0.94 -5.08 7.96
N ASP A 110 0.14 -4.77 8.68
CA ASP A 110 1.27 -5.69 8.87
C ASP A 110 1.07 -6.60 10.10
N ASP A 111 2.03 -7.49 10.37
CA ASP A 111 1.99 -8.45 11.48
C ASP A 111 2.01 -7.80 12.88
N HIS A 112 2.40 -6.53 12.96
CA HIS A 112 2.45 -5.75 14.20
C HIS A 112 1.19 -4.90 14.39
N GLY A 113 0.36 -4.78 13.36
CA GLY A 113 -0.89 -4.02 13.37
C GLY A 113 -0.75 -2.60 12.84
N HIS A 114 0.40 -2.22 12.29
CA HIS A 114 0.59 -0.93 11.61
C HIS A 114 -0.01 -0.97 10.21
N ILE A 115 -0.53 0.17 9.75
CA ILE A 115 -1.12 0.27 8.42
C ILE A 115 -0.14 0.77 7.36
N ARG A 116 -0.41 0.42 6.10
CA ARG A 116 0.16 1.10 4.93
C ARG A 116 -0.88 1.32 3.84
N ILE A 117 -0.77 2.45 3.17
CA ILE A 117 -1.46 2.76 1.91
C ILE A 117 -0.90 1.86 0.80
N SER A 118 -1.80 1.27 0.02
CA SER A 118 -1.49 0.38 -1.10
C SER A 118 -2.22 0.79 -2.39
N ASP A 119 -1.98 0.10 -3.50
CA ASP A 119 -2.62 0.32 -4.81
C ASP A 119 -2.57 1.77 -5.32
N LEU A 120 -1.41 2.19 -5.83
CA LEU A 120 -1.16 3.56 -6.29
C LEU A 120 -1.51 3.76 -7.78
N GLY A 121 -2.32 2.88 -8.36
CA GLY A 121 -2.70 2.93 -9.78
C GLY A 121 -3.38 4.22 -10.20
N LEU A 122 -4.13 4.86 -9.29
CA LEU A 122 -4.78 6.15 -9.55
C LEU A 122 -4.00 7.36 -9.04
N ALA A 123 -2.85 7.16 -8.37
CA ALA A 123 -2.05 8.28 -7.88
C ALA A 123 -1.43 9.07 -9.04
N VAL A 124 -1.21 10.37 -8.88
CA VAL A 124 -0.58 11.23 -9.91
C VAL A 124 0.33 12.26 -9.27
N HIS A 125 1.50 12.47 -9.88
CA HIS A 125 2.37 13.60 -9.55
C HIS A 125 1.79 14.92 -10.08
N ILE A 126 1.69 15.91 -9.21
CA ILE A 126 1.22 17.27 -9.50
C ILE A 126 2.41 18.21 -9.54
N PRO A 127 2.81 18.73 -10.73
CA PRO A 127 3.89 19.71 -10.82
C PRO A 127 3.65 20.91 -9.89
N GLU A 128 4.73 21.51 -9.40
CA GLU A 128 4.65 22.68 -8.53
C GLU A 128 3.90 23.83 -9.22
N GLY A 129 3.03 24.52 -8.47
CA GLY A 129 2.19 25.60 -8.99
C GLY A 129 1.08 25.17 -9.96
N GLN A 130 0.91 23.87 -10.23
CA GLN A 130 -0.12 23.36 -11.15
C GLN A 130 -1.27 22.67 -10.42
N THR A 131 -2.39 22.55 -11.15
CA THR A 131 -3.57 21.78 -10.74
C THR A 131 -3.88 20.74 -11.81
N ILE A 132 -4.47 19.62 -11.38
CA ILE A 132 -4.93 18.58 -12.30
C ILE A 132 -6.45 18.58 -12.39
N LYS A 133 -6.97 17.95 -13.44
CA LYS A 133 -8.40 17.70 -13.62
C LYS A 133 -8.58 16.24 -14.01
N GLY A 134 -9.48 15.54 -13.32
CA GLY A 134 -9.76 14.15 -13.61
C GLY A 134 -10.79 13.58 -12.65
N ARG A 135 -11.83 12.98 -13.21
CA ARG A 135 -12.91 12.33 -12.45
C ARG A 135 -12.60 10.84 -12.28
N VAL A 136 -11.73 10.55 -11.31
CA VAL A 136 -11.27 9.19 -10.99
C VAL A 136 -11.40 8.94 -9.48
N GLY A 137 -11.41 7.67 -9.09
CA GLY A 137 -11.58 7.22 -7.71
C GLY A 137 -12.86 6.41 -7.53
N THR A 138 -13.07 5.95 -6.30
CA THR A 138 -14.20 5.08 -5.94
C THR A 138 -15.42 5.92 -5.55
N VAL A 139 -16.60 5.55 -6.06
CA VAL A 139 -17.88 6.21 -5.73
C VAL A 139 -18.10 6.17 -4.21
N GLY A 140 -18.47 7.29 -3.61
CA GLY A 140 -18.60 7.47 -2.15
C GLY A 140 -17.35 8.05 -1.48
N TYR A 141 -16.15 7.85 -2.06
CA TYR A 141 -14.89 8.42 -1.56
C TYR A 141 -14.37 9.57 -2.42
N MET A 142 -14.85 9.71 -3.67
CA MET A 142 -14.56 10.88 -4.49
C MET A 142 -15.10 12.16 -3.84
N ALA A 143 -14.22 13.16 -3.67
CA ALA A 143 -14.59 14.46 -3.13
C ALA A 143 -15.54 15.24 -4.06
N PRO A 144 -16.30 16.23 -3.53
CA PRO A 144 -17.26 17.01 -4.33
C PRO A 144 -16.65 17.65 -5.58
N GLU A 145 -15.45 18.23 -5.46
CA GLU A 145 -14.73 18.85 -6.59
C GLU A 145 -14.33 17.83 -7.67
N VAL A 146 -14.04 16.57 -7.28
CA VAL A 146 -13.76 15.48 -8.22
C VAL A 146 -15.04 15.07 -8.94
N VAL A 147 -16.16 14.94 -8.21
CA VAL A 147 -17.48 14.59 -8.77
C VAL A 147 -17.96 15.66 -9.76
N ARG A 148 -17.75 16.95 -9.43
CA ARG A 148 -18.03 18.12 -10.29
C ARG A 148 -17.03 18.30 -11.43
N ASN A 149 -15.97 17.48 -11.48
CA ASN A 149 -14.92 17.56 -12.49
C ASN A 149 -14.21 18.93 -12.52
N GLU A 150 -13.97 19.48 -11.33
CA GLU A 150 -13.22 20.71 -11.10
C GLU A 150 -11.71 20.42 -11.07
N ARG A 151 -10.89 21.47 -11.04
CA ARG A 151 -9.45 21.36 -10.87
C ARG A 151 -9.13 21.23 -9.39
N TYR A 152 -8.15 20.40 -9.04
CA TYR A 152 -7.76 20.16 -7.67
C TYR A 152 -6.25 19.87 -7.54
N THR A 153 -5.76 19.91 -6.30
CA THR A 153 -4.43 19.45 -5.91
C THR A 153 -4.54 18.22 -5.02
N PHE A 154 -4.44 18.38 -3.70
CA PHE A 154 -4.41 17.30 -2.71
C PHE A 154 -5.71 17.19 -1.91
N SER A 155 -6.64 18.13 -2.09
CA SER A 155 -7.92 18.17 -1.37
C SER A 155 -8.74 16.88 -1.41
N PRO A 156 -8.72 16.05 -2.48
CA PRO A 156 -9.49 14.81 -2.50
C PRO A 156 -9.02 13.78 -1.46
N ASP A 157 -7.74 13.78 -1.12
CA ASP A 157 -7.19 12.80 -0.18
C ASP A 157 -7.64 13.11 1.26
N TRP A 158 -7.68 14.37 1.65
CA TRP A 158 -8.19 14.80 2.96
C TRP A 158 -9.68 14.53 3.12
N TRP A 159 -10.46 14.72 2.05
CA TRP A 159 -11.86 14.30 2.03
C TRP A 159 -12.00 12.80 2.26
N ALA A 160 -11.22 12.00 1.54
CA ALA A 160 -11.27 10.55 1.65
C ALA A 160 -10.80 10.05 3.03
N LEU A 161 -9.88 10.77 3.70
CA LEU A 161 -9.53 10.51 5.10
C LEU A 161 -10.75 10.74 6.02
N GLY A 162 -11.53 11.79 5.78
CA GLY A 162 -12.79 12.03 6.48
C GLY A 162 -13.81 10.90 6.27
N CYS A 163 -13.98 10.44 5.03
CA CYS A 163 -14.84 9.29 4.72
C CYS A 163 -14.39 8.03 5.44
N LEU A 164 -13.08 7.76 5.45
CA LEU A 164 -12.51 6.55 6.03
C LEU A 164 -12.58 6.58 7.57
N LEU A 165 -12.29 7.72 8.21
CA LEU A 165 -12.45 7.88 9.66
C LEU A 165 -13.91 7.68 10.08
N TYR A 166 -14.85 8.27 9.33
CA TYR A 166 -16.28 8.07 9.57
C TYR A 166 -16.63 6.58 9.48
N GLU A 167 -16.20 5.89 8.43
CA GLU A 167 -16.54 4.48 8.20
C GLU A 167 -15.90 3.54 9.21
N MET A 168 -14.69 3.85 9.68
CA MET A 168 -14.04 3.13 10.77
C MET A 168 -14.85 3.23 12.08
N ILE A 169 -15.41 4.39 12.41
CA ILE A 169 -16.17 4.59 13.66
C ILE A 169 -17.61 4.04 13.53
N GLU A 170 -18.29 4.41 12.45
CA GLU A 170 -19.71 4.09 12.28
C GLU A 170 -19.94 2.63 11.82
N GLY A 171 -18.97 2.05 11.11
CA GLY A 171 -19.12 0.73 10.48
C GLY A 171 -19.95 0.77 9.19
N GLN A 172 -20.08 1.94 8.56
CA GLN A 172 -20.69 2.14 7.23
C GLN A 172 -20.20 3.46 6.60
N SER A 173 -20.25 3.56 5.27
CA SER A 173 -19.88 4.79 4.55
C SER A 173 -20.86 5.94 4.85
N PRO A 174 -20.37 7.21 4.94
CA PRO A 174 -21.21 8.38 5.23
C PRO A 174 -22.28 8.64 4.16
N PHE A 175 -22.07 8.19 2.92
CA PHE A 175 -22.97 8.45 1.79
C PHE A 175 -23.53 7.16 1.16
N GLN A 176 -23.18 5.98 1.69
CA GLN A 176 -23.63 4.70 1.17
C GLN A 176 -23.87 3.66 2.27
N GLN A 177 -25.13 3.32 2.51
CA GLN A 177 -25.50 2.28 3.49
C GLN A 177 -25.23 0.87 2.92
N ARG A 178 -24.50 0.03 3.69
CA ARG A 178 -23.97 -1.29 3.28
C ARG A 178 -25.00 -2.27 2.67
N LYS A 179 -26.28 -2.16 3.02
CA LYS A 179 -27.35 -3.07 2.56
C LYS A 179 -28.32 -2.44 1.56
N ARG A 180 -28.16 -1.15 1.24
CA ARG A 180 -29.02 -0.46 0.27
C ARG A 180 -28.27 -0.33 -1.05
N LYS A 181 -28.83 -0.91 -2.11
CA LYS A 181 -28.39 -0.65 -3.47
C LYS A 181 -28.85 0.75 -3.87
N ILE A 182 -28.02 1.74 -3.57
CA ILE A 182 -28.22 3.12 -3.98
C ILE A 182 -27.59 3.27 -5.38
N LYS A 183 -28.29 3.97 -6.28
CA LYS A 183 -27.75 4.28 -7.62
C LYS A 183 -26.55 5.22 -7.48
N ARG A 184 -25.59 5.09 -8.39
CA ARG A 184 -24.38 5.92 -8.42
C ARG A 184 -24.71 7.42 -8.39
N GLU A 185 -25.69 7.84 -9.17
CA GLU A 185 -26.09 9.25 -9.31
C GLU A 185 -26.60 9.82 -7.99
N GLU A 186 -27.26 9.00 -7.17
CA GLU A 186 -27.78 9.41 -5.87
C GLU A 186 -26.64 9.53 -4.83
N VAL A 187 -25.67 8.61 -4.83
CA VAL A 187 -24.47 8.75 -3.99
C VAL A 187 -23.71 10.03 -4.37
N GLU A 188 -23.55 10.30 -5.66
CA GLU A 188 -22.90 11.53 -6.15
C GLU A 188 -23.69 12.80 -5.77
N ARG A 189 -25.02 12.74 -5.72
CA ARG A 189 -25.85 13.85 -5.21
C ARG A 189 -25.61 14.06 -3.71
N LEU A 190 -25.62 13.00 -2.91
CA LEU A 190 -25.35 13.05 -1.47
C LEU A 190 -23.95 13.61 -1.16
N VAL A 191 -22.92 13.19 -1.91
CA VAL A 191 -21.57 13.76 -1.79
C VAL A 191 -21.58 15.29 -2.02
N LYS A 192 -22.31 15.76 -3.04
CA LYS A 192 -22.37 17.20 -3.38
C LYS A 192 -23.21 18.05 -2.43
N GLU A 193 -24.29 17.51 -1.88
CA GLU A 193 -25.36 18.28 -1.22
C GLU A 193 -25.77 17.74 0.15
N GLY A 194 -25.65 16.43 0.37
CA GLY A 194 -26.07 15.75 1.60
C GLY A 194 -25.14 16.07 2.77
N GLN A 195 -25.72 16.19 3.96
CA GLN A 195 -24.95 16.25 5.21
C GLN A 195 -24.79 14.84 5.76
N GLU A 196 -23.62 14.54 6.31
CA GLU A 196 -23.38 13.30 7.00
C GLU A 196 -24.08 13.29 8.38
N GLU A 197 -24.57 12.12 8.78
CA GLU A 197 -25.24 11.92 10.07
C GLU A 197 -24.30 11.19 11.02
N TYR A 198 -24.22 11.62 12.28
CA TYR A 198 -23.31 11.03 13.27
C TYR A 198 -24.12 10.31 14.34
N SER A 199 -23.85 9.02 14.56
CA SER A 199 -24.45 8.27 15.66
C SER A 199 -23.79 8.58 17.02
N THR A 200 -24.26 7.92 18.06
CA THR A 200 -23.66 8.01 19.42
C THR A 200 -22.27 7.38 19.50
N LYS A 201 -21.77 6.73 18.44
CA LYS A 201 -20.39 6.20 18.38
C LYS A 201 -19.33 7.30 18.29
N PHE A 202 -19.69 8.51 17.86
CA PHE A 202 -18.75 9.62 17.71
C PHE A 202 -18.62 10.44 19.00
N SER A 203 -17.37 10.63 19.46
CA SER A 203 -17.08 11.68 20.44
C SER A 203 -17.25 13.08 19.81
N PRO A 204 -17.38 14.15 20.61
CA PRO A 204 -17.40 15.52 20.10
C PRO A 204 -16.21 15.85 19.20
N GLU A 205 -15.02 15.41 19.58
CA GLU A 205 -13.77 15.61 18.83
C GLU A 205 -13.75 14.80 17.53
N ALA A 206 -14.22 13.54 17.58
CA ALA A 206 -14.27 12.68 16.39
C ALA A 206 -15.23 13.27 15.34
N ARG A 207 -16.40 13.71 15.78
CA ARG A 207 -17.38 14.41 14.94
C ARG A 207 -16.79 15.70 14.37
N SER A 208 -16.10 16.49 15.20
CA SER A 208 -15.45 17.73 14.76
C SER A 208 -14.45 17.47 13.64
N LEU A 209 -13.53 16.52 13.82
CA LEU A 209 -12.53 16.21 12.80
C LEU A 209 -13.18 15.73 11.50
N CYS A 210 -14.12 14.78 11.59
CA CYS A 210 -14.84 14.27 10.43
C CYS A 210 -15.54 15.39 9.67
N ALA A 211 -16.27 16.28 10.35
CA ALA A 211 -16.98 17.38 9.70
C ALA A 211 -16.02 18.38 9.03
N MET A 212 -14.86 18.64 9.63
CA MET A 212 -13.84 19.54 9.07
C MET A 212 -13.14 18.93 7.82
N LEU A 213 -12.93 17.62 7.79
CA LEU A 213 -12.41 16.89 6.62
C LEU A 213 -13.48 16.68 5.53
N LEU A 214 -14.74 16.46 5.92
CA LEU A 214 -15.89 16.34 5.03
C LEU A 214 -16.52 17.71 4.66
N CYS A 215 -15.77 18.80 4.86
CA CYS A 215 -16.16 20.09 4.34
C CYS A 215 -16.22 20.04 2.80
N LYS A 216 -17.38 20.38 2.23
CA LYS A 216 -17.61 20.25 0.79
C LYS A 216 -16.87 21.29 -0.04
N ASP A 217 -16.55 22.43 0.56
CA ASP A 217 -15.69 23.45 -0.03
C ASP A 217 -14.22 23.06 0.22
N PRO A 218 -13.43 22.75 -0.83
CA PRO A 218 -12.04 22.36 -0.67
C PRO A 218 -11.18 23.49 -0.07
N GLU A 219 -11.51 24.77 -0.25
CA GLU A 219 -10.72 25.88 0.32
C GLU A 219 -10.89 25.99 1.84
N GLN A 220 -12.04 25.53 2.35
CA GLN A 220 -12.35 25.52 3.78
C GLN A 220 -12.10 24.15 4.42
N ARG A 221 -11.71 23.13 3.65
CA ARG A 221 -11.46 21.78 4.16
C ARG A 221 -10.17 21.72 4.96
N LEU A 222 -10.20 21.03 6.10
CA LEU A 222 -8.98 20.78 6.87
C LEU A 222 -7.99 19.93 6.04
N GLY A 223 -6.71 20.28 6.10
CA GLY A 223 -5.65 19.80 5.21
C GLY A 223 -5.41 20.68 3.98
N CYS A 224 -6.29 21.65 3.70
CA CYS A 224 -6.26 22.48 2.49
C CYS A 224 -6.09 23.99 2.76
N ARG A 225 -6.08 24.45 4.02
CA ARG A 225 -6.09 25.89 4.36
C ARG A 225 -4.71 26.53 4.41
N GLY A 226 -3.71 25.85 3.84
CA GLY A 226 -2.30 26.25 3.85
C GLY A 226 -1.43 25.57 4.92
N GLY A 227 -2.03 24.83 5.86
CA GLY A 227 -1.30 24.05 6.86
C GLY A 227 -0.98 22.60 6.45
N SER A 228 -1.57 22.10 5.36
CA SER A 228 -1.41 20.71 4.90
C SER A 228 -1.66 19.70 6.04
N ALA A 229 -0.83 18.67 6.22
CA ALA A 229 -1.01 17.70 7.29
C ALA A 229 -0.89 18.32 8.70
N HIS A 230 -0.18 19.45 8.87
CA HIS A 230 0.05 20.06 10.18
C HIS A 230 -1.27 20.43 10.87
N GLU A 231 -2.18 21.10 10.16
CA GLU A 231 -3.48 21.48 10.72
C GLU A 231 -4.38 20.28 11.05
N VAL A 232 -4.21 19.15 10.33
CA VAL A 232 -4.90 17.90 10.64
C VAL A 232 -4.32 17.29 11.91
N LYS A 233 -2.99 17.24 12.04
CA LYS A 233 -2.26 16.70 13.20
C LYS A 233 -2.51 17.48 14.49
N GLU A 234 -2.74 18.79 14.41
CA GLU A 234 -3.03 19.65 15.56
C GLU A 234 -4.47 19.55 16.07
N HIS A 235 -5.36 18.84 15.37
CA HIS A 235 -6.75 18.71 15.80
C HIS A 235 -6.85 17.96 17.15
N GLU A 236 -7.76 18.42 18.03
CA GLU A 236 -7.96 17.90 19.40
C GLU A 236 -8.17 16.38 19.51
N LEU A 237 -8.68 15.74 18.45
CA LEU A 237 -8.83 14.29 18.39
C LEU A 237 -7.47 13.57 18.53
N PHE A 238 -6.39 14.16 18.00
CA PHE A 238 -5.05 13.59 18.04
C PHE A 238 -4.20 14.10 19.21
N LYS A 239 -4.78 14.80 20.19
CA LYS A 239 -4.03 15.41 21.31
C LYS A 239 -3.13 14.43 22.09
N HIS A 240 -3.49 13.14 22.10
CA HIS A 240 -2.75 12.08 22.80
C HIS A 240 -1.78 11.33 21.88
N ILE A 241 -1.74 11.64 20.59
CA ILE A 241 -0.84 11.03 19.62
C ILE A 241 0.43 11.88 19.49
N ASN A 242 1.56 11.29 19.88
CA ASN A 242 2.86 11.89 19.58
C ASN A 242 3.28 11.51 18.15
N PHE A 243 3.02 12.39 17.18
CA PHE A 243 3.31 12.11 15.77
C PHE A 243 4.78 11.80 15.49
N LYS A 244 5.74 12.41 16.18
CA LYS A 244 7.16 12.06 15.99
C LYS A 244 7.47 10.62 16.39
N ARG A 245 6.84 10.13 17.47
CA ARG A 245 6.96 8.72 17.90
C ARG A 245 6.18 7.79 16.97
N LEU A 246 5.05 8.23 16.41
CA LEU A 246 4.28 7.48 15.42
C LEU A 246 5.06 7.30 14.11
N GLU A 247 5.65 8.37 13.59
CA GLU A 247 6.50 8.37 12.37
C GLU A 247 7.74 7.48 12.53
N ALA A 248 8.32 7.45 13.74
CA ALA A 248 9.38 6.51 14.09
C ALA A 248 8.90 5.06 14.31
N GLY A 249 7.58 4.81 14.29
CA GLY A 249 6.90 3.55 14.63
C GLY A 249 7.30 3.00 15.98
N ILE A 250 7.35 3.88 16.98
CA ILE A 250 7.62 3.55 18.38
C ILE A 250 6.30 3.34 19.15
N LEU A 251 5.19 3.92 18.67
CA LEU A 251 3.88 3.73 19.29
C LEU A 251 3.34 2.34 18.94
N GLU A 252 2.91 1.60 19.95
CA GLU A 252 2.29 0.29 19.76
C GLU A 252 0.86 0.46 19.23
N PRO A 253 0.47 -0.28 18.16
CA PRO A 253 -0.90 -0.28 17.67
C PRO A 253 -1.87 -0.86 18.71
N PRO A 254 -3.10 -0.32 18.83
CA PRO A 254 -4.10 -0.81 19.77
C PRO A 254 -4.67 -2.19 19.39
N PHE A 255 -4.40 -2.66 18.17
CA PHE A 255 -4.78 -3.97 17.69
C PHE A 255 -3.60 -4.65 17.00
N LYS A 256 -3.29 -5.87 17.43
CA LYS A 256 -2.28 -6.73 16.81
C LYS A 256 -2.96 -7.93 16.15
N PRO A 257 -2.76 -8.17 14.84
CA PRO A 257 -3.26 -9.36 14.17
C PRO A 257 -2.72 -10.66 14.79
N ASP A 258 -3.54 -11.71 14.81
CA ASP A 258 -3.14 -13.06 15.18
C ASP A 258 -2.30 -13.67 14.04
N PRO A 259 -1.04 -14.06 14.28
CA PRO A 259 -0.17 -14.65 13.26
C PRO A 259 -0.67 -15.99 12.70
N GLN A 260 -1.63 -16.65 13.37
CA GLN A 260 -2.25 -17.89 12.90
C GLN A 260 -3.51 -17.65 12.05
N ALA A 261 -4.03 -16.42 12.04
CA ALA A 261 -5.24 -16.08 11.30
C ALA A 261 -4.92 -15.54 9.91
N ILE A 262 -5.81 -15.81 8.96
CA ILE A 262 -5.77 -15.25 7.61
C ILE A 262 -6.90 -14.24 7.47
N TYR A 263 -6.54 -12.97 7.30
CA TYR A 263 -7.49 -11.85 7.24
C TYR A 263 -7.93 -11.53 5.80
N CYS A 264 -8.46 -12.53 5.10
CA CYS A 264 -9.04 -12.34 3.78
C CYS A 264 -10.19 -13.32 3.53
N LYS A 265 -10.89 -13.15 2.41
CA LYS A 265 -11.90 -14.11 1.98
C LYS A 265 -11.23 -15.42 1.52
N ASP A 266 -11.96 -16.52 1.68
CA ASP A 266 -11.53 -17.81 1.14
C ASP A 266 -11.28 -17.73 -0.37
N VAL A 267 -10.28 -18.47 -0.83
CA VAL A 267 -9.86 -18.46 -2.26
C VAL A 267 -11.01 -18.81 -3.20
N LEU A 268 -11.94 -19.66 -2.76
CA LEU A 268 -13.12 -20.06 -3.53
C LEU A 268 -14.16 -18.93 -3.67
N ASP A 269 -14.17 -17.97 -2.75
CA ASP A 269 -15.07 -16.81 -2.75
C ASP A 269 -14.48 -15.60 -3.49
N ILE A 270 -13.23 -15.70 -3.95
CA ILE A 270 -12.59 -14.67 -4.76
C ILE A 270 -13.03 -14.87 -6.22
N GLU A 271 -13.80 -13.91 -6.74
CA GLU A 271 -14.29 -13.96 -8.12
C GLU A 271 -13.14 -14.06 -9.13
N GLN A 272 -13.09 -15.19 -9.85
CA GLN A 272 -12.15 -15.35 -10.95
C GLN A 272 -12.75 -14.72 -12.21
N PHE A 273 -12.11 -13.67 -12.73
CA PHE A 273 -12.47 -13.13 -14.04
C PHE A 273 -12.19 -14.16 -15.15
N SER A 274 -13.05 -14.17 -16.17
CA SER A 274 -12.89 -15.02 -17.34
C SER A 274 -11.56 -14.76 -18.07
N THR A 275 -10.96 -15.84 -18.59
CA THR A 275 -9.71 -15.75 -19.36
C THR A 275 -9.88 -14.88 -20.59
N VAL A 276 -8.92 -14.00 -20.83
CA VAL A 276 -8.94 -13.11 -21.99
C VAL A 276 -8.61 -13.89 -23.25
N LYS A 277 -9.61 -14.11 -24.11
CA LYS A 277 -9.47 -14.68 -25.45
C LYS A 277 -9.38 -13.58 -26.52
N GLY A 278 -8.74 -13.90 -27.64
CA GLY A 278 -8.68 -13.01 -28.82
C GLY A 278 -7.76 -11.81 -28.68
N VAL A 279 -6.81 -11.84 -27.74
CA VAL A 279 -5.77 -10.80 -27.59
C VAL A 279 -4.41 -11.43 -27.83
N GLU A 280 -3.75 -10.97 -28.87
CA GLU A 280 -2.36 -11.31 -29.21
C GLU A 280 -1.44 -10.17 -28.75
N LEU A 281 -0.25 -10.52 -28.27
CA LEU A 281 0.76 -9.55 -27.84
C LEU A 281 1.68 -9.27 -29.03
N GLU A 282 1.95 -8.00 -29.28
CA GLU A 282 2.75 -7.49 -30.40
C GLU A 282 4.08 -6.92 -29.91
N GLN A 283 5.00 -6.63 -30.82
CA GLN A 283 6.33 -6.12 -30.47
C GLN A 283 6.29 -4.80 -29.67
N MET A 284 5.33 -3.90 -29.97
CA MET A 284 5.18 -2.64 -29.22
C MET A 284 4.83 -2.88 -27.74
N ASP A 285 4.18 -4.00 -27.42
CA ASP A 285 3.87 -4.37 -26.05
C ASP A 285 5.15 -4.77 -25.28
N SER A 286 6.11 -5.39 -25.97
CA SER A 286 7.42 -5.78 -25.40
C SER A 286 8.23 -4.57 -24.95
N ASP A 287 8.25 -3.49 -25.73
CA ASP A 287 8.95 -2.25 -25.36
C ASP A 287 8.36 -1.62 -24.08
N PHE A 288 7.05 -1.76 -23.89
CA PHE A 288 6.37 -1.35 -22.66
C PHE A 288 6.75 -2.25 -21.48
N TYR A 289 6.84 -3.57 -21.67
CA TYR A 289 7.20 -4.50 -20.60
C TYR A 289 8.63 -4.25 -20.09
N LEU A 290 9.57 -3.94 -20.99
CA LEU A 290 10.95 -3.57 -20.62
C LEU A 290 11.02 -2.31 -19.76
N LYS A 291 10.09 -1.36 -19.92
CA LYS A 291 10.02 -0.15 -19.07
C LYS A 291 9.54 -0.44 -17.65
N ILE A 292 8.73 -1.49 -17.48
CA ILE A 292 8.25 -1.93 -16.17
C ILE A 292 9.32 -2.77 -15.46
N ALA A 293 9.96 -3.70 -16.19
CA ALA A 293 10.87 -4.69 -15.63
C ALA A 293 12.28 -4.12 -15.32
N THR A 294 12.38 -3.19 -14.38
CA THR A 294 13.65 -2.57 -13.96
C THR A 294 14.49 -3.41 -13.00
N GLY A 295 14.01 -4.56 -12.54
CA GLY A 295 14.72 -5.42 -11.60
C GLY A 295 14.58 -4.93 -10.16
N CYS A 296 15.68 -4.87 -9.41
CA CYS A 296 15.67 -4.46 -8.01
C CYS A 296 15.57 -2.94 -7.85
N VAL A 297 14.76 -2.50 -6.88
CA VAL A 297 14.69 -1.10 -6.44
C VAL A 297 15.75 -0.88 -5.35
N PRO A 298 16.66 0.10 -5.49
CA PRO A 298 17.86 0.18 -4.66
C PRO A 298 17.64 0.21 -3.15
N ILE A 299 16.76 1.09 -2.64
CA ILE A 299 16.58 1.28 -1.20
C ILE A 299 15.96 0.04 -0.54
N PRO A 300 14.81 -0.49 -1.00
CA PRO A 300 14.23 -1.68 -0.39
C PRO A 300 15.13 -2.92 -0.52
N TRP A 301 15.88 -3.05 -1.62
CA TRP A 301 16.85 -4.14 -1.79
C TRP A 301 18.00 -4.06 -0.78
N GLN A 302 18.55 -2.87 -0.54
CA GLN A 302 19.60 -2.68 0.48
C GLN A 302 19.07 -2.99 1.89
N ASN A 303 17.86 -2.53 2.20
CA ASN A 303 17.21 -2.84 3.47
C ASN A 303 17.01 -4.35 3.66
N GLU A 304 16.57 -5.06 2.62
CA GLU A 304 16.48 -6.53 2.66
C GLU A 304 17.83 -7.19 2.98
N MET A 305 18.91 -6.73 2.35
CA MET A 305 20.25 -7.27 2.62
C MET A 305 20.70 -7.03 4.06
N ILE A 306 20.31 -5.92 4.66
CA ILE A 306 20.61 -5.58 6.06
C ILE A 306 19.73 -6.41 7.02
N GLU A 307 18.42 -6.42 6.80
CA GLU A 307 17.42 -7.09 7.66
C GLU A 307 17.58 -8.61 7.68
N THR A 308 18.11 -9.20 6.59
CA THR A 308 18.40 -10.64 6.49
C THR A 308 19.81 -11.02 6.96
N ASP A 309 20.54 -10.09 7.57
CA ASP A 309 21.95 -10.20 7.98
C ASP A 309 22.95 -10.51 6.84
N CYS A 310 22.49 -10.57 5.58
CA CYS A 310 23.34 -10.88 4.43
C CYS A 310 24.46 -9.86 4.24
N PHE A 311 24.18 -8.56 4.41
CA PHE A 311 25.19 -7.51 4.34
C PHE A 311 26.28 -7.73 5.41
N LYS A 312 25.89 -8.00 6.65
CA LYS A 312 26.82 -8.25 7.76
C LYS A 312 27.67 -9.50 7.53
N GLU A 313 27.08 -10.57 6.98
CA GLU A 313 27.79 -11.82 6.71
C GLU A 313 28.74 -11.72 5.50
N LEU A 314 28.39 -10.93 4.49
CA LEU A 314 29.16 -10.79 3.24
C LEU A 314 30.22 -9.68 3.32
N SER A 315 29.96 -8.59 4.01
CA SER A 315 30.86 -7.43 4.12
C SER A 315 31.94 -7.61 5.19
N ASN A 316 32.65 -8.74 5.14
CA ASN A 316 33.78 -9.01 6.04
C ASN A 316 35.05 -8.30 5.56
N ILE A 317 35.36 -7.15 6.14
CA ILE A 317 36.66 -6.50 5.99
C ILE A 317 37.61 -7.09 7.05
N PRO A 318 38.77 -7.66 6.67
CA PRO A 318 39.75 -8.14 7.62
C PRO A 318 40.21 -7.05 8.60
N LEU A 319 40.20 -7.37 9.90
CA LEU A 319 40.62 -6.43 10.97
C LEU A 319 42.13 -6.17 10.99
N ASP A 320 42.90 -6.99 10.30
CA ASP A 320 44.36 -6.86 10.17
C ASP A 320 44.78 -5.85 9.08
N GLY A 321 43.82 -5.18 8.45
CA GLY A 321 44.05 -4.21 7.38
C GLY A 321 44.40 -4.85 6.03
N SER A 322 44.31 -6.17 5.90
CA SER A 322 44.49 -6.85 4.62
C SER A 322 43.33 -6.53 3.66
N VAL A 323 43.67 -6.38 2.38
CA VAL A 323 42.68 -6.14 1.31
C VAL A 323 41.99 -7.48 0.99
N PRO A 324 40.66 -7.56 1.04
CA PRO A 324 39.92 -8.75 0.62
C PRO A 324 40.30 -9.17 -0.81
N PRO A 325 40.35 -10.49 -1.12
CA PRO A 325 40.72 -10.95 -2.45
C PRO A 325 39.87 -10.37 -3.60
N ASP A 326 38.58 -10.12 -3.35
CA ASP A 326 37.65 -9.46 -4.28
C ASP A 326 37.94 -7.97 -4.52
N LEU A 327 38.69 -7.31 -3.64
CA LEU A 327 39.16 -5.93 -3.78
C LEU A 327 40.65 -5.85 -4.14
N ASP A 328 41.33 -6.99 -4.31
CA ASP A 328 42.74 -7.02 -4.68
C ASP A 328 42.91 -6.71 -6.16
N TRP A 329 43.54 -5.57 -6.45
CA TRP A 329 43.87 -5.09 -7.79
C TRP A 329 44.69 -6.08 -8.63
N ARG A 330 45.32 -7.07 -7.98
CA ARG A 330 46.08 -8.14 -8.63
C ARG A 330 45.21 -9.22 -9.28
N GLY A 331 43.89 -9.16 -9.12
CA GLY A 331 42.94 -10.03 -9.82
C GLY A 331 42.98 -11.50 -9.37
N LEU A 332 43.37 -11.75 -8.12
CA LEU A 332 43.29 -13.09 -7.54
C LEU A 332 41.81 -13.50 -7.40
N PRO A 333 41.42 -14.72 -7.79
CA PRO A 333 40.04 -15.16 -7.70
C PRO A 333 39.57 -15.16 -6.25
N SER A 334 38.41 -14.56 -6.00
CA SER A 334 37.79 -14.52 -4.68
C SER A 334 37.50 -15.95 -4.19
N PRO A 335 37.77 -16.27 -2.92
CA PRO A 335 37.37 -17.55 -2.35
C PRO A 335 35.84 -17.69 -2.44
N GLN A 336 35.35 -18.89 -2.77
CA GLN A 336 33.92 -19.12 -2.90
C GLN A 336 33.18 -18.78 -1.59
N PRO A 337 32.01 -18.12 -1.66
CA PRO A 337 31.24 -17.79 -0.47
C PRO A 337 30.93 -19.06 0.33
N LYS A 338 30.99 -18.96 1.66
CA LYS A 338 30.71 -20.09 2.56
C LYS A 338 29.33 -20.69 2.24
N LYS A 339 29.28 -22.01 2.03
CA LYS A 339 28.08 -22.77 1.58
C LYS A 339 26.79 -22.49 2.37
N GLY A 340 26.88 -22.03 3.62
CA GLY A 340 25.72 -21.68 4.46
C GLY A 340 24.84 -20.55 3.91
N LEU A 341 25.42 -19.62 3.13
CA LEU A 341 24.68 -18.49 2.54
C LEU A 341 23.74 -18.96 1.44
N LEU A 342 24.24 -19.79 0.50
CA LEU A 342 23.42 -20.37 -0.58
C LEU A 342 22.36 -21.34 -0.04
N GLN A 343 22.66 -22.08 1.03
CA GLN A 343 21.64 -22.91 1.68
C GLN A 343 20.47 -22.09 2.26
N ARG A 344 20.67 -20.86 2.74
CA ARG A 344 19.54 -20.02 3.20
C ARG A 344 18.68 -19.46 2.07
N PHE A 345 19.27 -19.20 0.90
CA PHE A 345 18.51 -18.75 -0.28
C PHE A 345 17.73 -19.88 -0.96
N PHE A 346 18.19 -21.14 -0.86
CA PHE A 346 17.64 -22.26 -1.63
C PHE A 346 17.09 -23.43 -0.79
N SER A 347 17.27 -23.46 0.53
CA SER A 347 16.67 -24.49 1.40
C SER A 347 15.27 -24.08 1.83
N ARG A 348 14.27 -24.82 1.34
CA ARG A 348 12.97 -24.91 2.01
C ARG A 348 13.21 -25.35 3.45
N ARG A 349 12.66 -24.62 4.43
CA ARG A 349 12.34 -25.23 5.72
C ARG A 349 11.27 -26.29 5.45
N ASP A 350 11.70 -27.52 5.21
CA ASP A 350 10.81 -28.67 5.24
C ASP A 350 10.39 -28.89 6.69
N CYS A 351 9.30 -28.23 7.09
CA CYS A 351 8.50 -28.66 8.22
C CYS A 351 7.63 -29.84 7.77
N CYS A 352 8.20 -31.03 7.66
CA CYS A 352 7.48 -32.31 7.75
C CYS A 352 8.50 -33.41 8.07
N GLY A 353 8.24 -34.13 9.17
CA GLY A 353 9.16 -35.08 9.77
C GLY A 353 9.37 -36.36 8.99
N ASN A 354 10.44 -37.05 9.41
CA ASN A 354 10.74 -38.47 9.23
C ASN A 354 10.51 -39.06 7.83
N CYS A 355 11.57 -39.14 7.04
CA CYS A 355 11.93 -40.37 6.32
C CYS A 355 13.46 -40.45 6.20
N SER A 356 13.97 -41.60 6.60
CA SER A 356 15.37 -41.99 6.72
C SER A 356 16.11 -42.07 5.39
N ASP A 357 17.41 -41.78 5.45
CA ASP A 357 18.43 -42.05 4.45
C ASP A 357 18.35 -43.47 3.86
N SER A 358 18.47 -43.56 2.54
CA SER A 358 19.16 -44.67 1.89
C SER A 358 19.72 -44.16 0.57
N ASP A 359 21.02 -43.91 0.57
CA ASP A 359 21.87 -43.83 -0.62
C ASP A 359 21.69 -45.09 -1.47
N ASP A 360 21.43 -44.93 -2.76
CA ASP A 360 21.88 -45.86 -3.81
C ASP A 360 21.74 -45.18 -5.18
N GLU A 361 22.89 -44.77 -5.75
CA GLU A 361 23.13 -44.85 -7.20
C GLU A 361 23.05 -46.34 -7.63
N PRO A 362 22.75 -46.74 -8.90
CA PRO A 362 23.43 -46.18 -10.07
C PRO A 362 22.68 -46.22 -11.43
N THR A 363 23.42 -45.74 -12.44
CA THR A 363 23.51 -46.21 -13.84
C THR A 363 22.53 -45.70 -14.89
N ARG A 364 23.14 -44.87 -15.75
CA ARG A 364 22.96 -44.74 -17.21
C ARG A 364 22.31 -45.95 -17.90
N LEU A 365 21.33 -45.64 -18.74
CA LEU A 365 21.32 -45.92 -20.18
C LEU A 365 20.54 -44.83 -20.91
#